data_AF-A0AAJ6NN09-F1
#
_entry.id   AF-A0AAJ6NN09-F1
#
_cell.length_a   1.000
_cell.length_b   1.000
_cell.length_c   1.000
_cell.angle_alpha   90.00
_cell.angle_beta   90.00
_cell.angle_gamma   90.00
#
_symmetry.space_group_name_H-M   'P 1'
#
loop_
_entity.id
_entity.type
_entity.pdbx_description
1 polymer ?
#
loop_
_entity_poly.entity_id
_entity_poly.type
_entity_poly.pdbx_seq_one_letter_code
_entity_poly.pdbx_strand_id
1 'polypeptide(L)'
;MKNEEFLIEQSSQLLSQGKDTENILAFLRKNGCSKSQSIVILKKLQKIPLDEAQKLVHLSQTWQDTRDYDEELNRLFYEILMRDYL
;
A
#
# COMPACT_ATOMS: atom_id res chain seq x y z
N MET A 1 -1.84 4.55 -15.99
CA MET A 1 -2.37 3.49 -15.12
C MET A 1 -3.12 2.49 -15.98
N LYS A 2 -2.91 1.19 -15.82
CA LYS A 2 -3.65 0.16 -16.56
C LYS A 2 -5.10 0.04 -16.04
N ASN A 3 -5.98 -0.61 -16.79
CA ASN A 3 -7.36 -0.91 -16.36
C ASN A 3 -7.35 -1.73 -15.05
N GLU A 4 -8.28 -1.45 -14.13
CA GLU A 4 -8.48 -2.18 -12.88
C GLU A 4 -8.72 -3.68 -13.10
N GLU A 5 -9.52 -4.05 -14.10
CA GLU A 5 -9.79 -5.47 -14.42
C GLU A 5 -8.50 -6.22 -14.78
N PHE A 6 -7.66 -5.62 -15.61
CA PHE A 6 -6.34 -6.17 -15.96
C PHE A 6 -5.47 -6.33 -14.71
N LEU A 7 -5.46 -5.33 -13.83
CA LEU A 7 -4.65 -5.37 -12.60
C LEU A 7 -5.10 -6.47 -11.66
N ILE A 8 -6.42 -6.67 -11.50
CA ILE A 8 -6.99 -7.75 -10.70
C ILE A 8 -6.67 -9.11 -11.31
N GLU A 9 -6.86 -9.28 -12.62
CA GLU A 9 -6.60 -10.53 -13.32
C GLU A 9 -5.13 -10.95 -13.18
N GLN A 10 -4.19 -10.04 -13.45
CA GLN A 10 -2.76 -10.31 -13.32
C GLN A 10 -2.35 -10.57 -11.87
N SER A 11 -2.92 -9.85 -10.91
CA SER A 11 -2.64 -10.10 -9.49
C SER A 11 -3.18 -11.46 -9.04
N SER A 12 -4.31 -11.90 -9.59
CA SER A 12 -4.88 -13.23 -9.36
C SER A 12 -4.00 -14.33 -9.93
N GLN A 13 -3.43 -14.11 -11.13
CA GLN A 13 -2.45 -15.02 -11.71
C GLN A 13 -1.16 -15.11 -10.87
N LEU A 14 -0.66 -14.00 -10.33
CA LEU A 14 0.50 -14.02 -9.43
C LEU A 14 0.19 -14.82 -8.16
N LEU A 15 -1.00 -14.62 -7.58
CA LEU A 15 -1.43 -15.35 -6.39
C LEU A 15 -1.56 -16.86 -6.67
N SER A 16 -2.11 -17.26 -7.81
CA SER A 16 -2.22 -18.68 -8.19
C SER A 16 -0.87 -19.35 -8.50
N GLN A 17 0.14 -18.56 -8.88
CA GLN A 17 1.53 -18.99 -9.00
C GLN A 17 2.27 -19.08 -7.64
N GLY A 18 1.58 -18.84 -6.53
CA GLY A 18 2.15 -18.87 -5.18
C GLY A 18 3.01 -17.63 -4.86
N LYS A 19 2.87 -16.53 -5.62
CA LYS A 19 3.51 -15.27 -5.24
C LYS A 19 2.84 -14.70 -4.00
N ASP A 20 3.67 -14.17 -3.11
CA ASP A 20 3.20 -13.53 -1.88
C ASP A 20 2.60 -12.13 -2.13
N THR A 21 2.03 -11.57 -1.07
CA THR A 21 1.46 -10.22 -1.06
C THR A 21 2.47 -9.15 -1.50
N GLU A 22 3.75 -9.28 -1.14
CA GLU A 22 4.77 -8.28 -1.46
C GLU A 22 5.02 -8.20 -2.97
N ASN A 23 5.13 -9.35 -3.64
CA ASN A 23 5.25 -9.43 -5.09
C ASN A 23 4.04 -8.80 -5.80
N ILE A 24 2.83 -9.00 -5.27
CA ILE A 24 1.60 -8.43 -5.80
C ILE A 24 1.60 -6.89 -5.65
N LEU A 25 1.97 -6.38 -4.47
CA LEU A 25 2.04 -4.94 -4.23
C LEU A 25 3.09 -4.26 -5.11
N ALA A 26 4.27 -4.87 -5.26
CA ALA A 26 5.31 -4.38 -6.16
C ALA A 26 4.81 -4.30 -7.61
N PHE A 27 4.07 -5.31 -8.07
CA PHE A 27 3.43 -5.29 -9.38
C PHE A 27 2.43 -4.13 -9.51
N LEU A 28 1.53 -3.95 -8.54
CA LEU A 28 0.52 -2.90 -8.58
C LEU A 28 1.16 -1.50 -8.62
N ARG A 29 2.14 -1.24 -7.74
CA ARG A 29 2.86 0.03 -7.70
C ARG A 29 3.60 0.29 -9.01
N LYS A 30 4.29 -0.72 -9.57
CA LYS A 30 4.98 -0.60 -10.86
C LYS A 30 4.04 -0.26 -12.02
N ASN A 31 2.76 -0.64 -11.93
CA ASN A 31 1.75 -0.30 -12.93
C ASN A 31 1.00 1.03 -12.63
N GLY A 32 1.49 1.78 -11.64
CA GLY A 32 1.00 3.11 -11.31
C GLY A 32 -0.19 3.15 -10.36
N CYS A 33 -0.48 2.06 -9.64
CA CYS A 33 -1.48 2.10 -8.58
C CYS A 33 -0.99 2.93 -7.40
N SER A 34 -1.86 3.78 -6.87
CA SER A 34 -1.64 4.44 -5.58
C SER A 34 -1.71 3.44 -4.42
N LYS A 35 -1.31 3.90 -3.23
CA LYS A 35 -1.42 3.11 -1.99
C LYS A 35 -2.87 2.71 -1.70
N SER A 36 -3.81 3.65 -1.85
CA SER A 36 -5.24 3.39 -1.65
C SER A 36 -5.83 2.43 -2.67
N GLN A 37 -5.45 2.54 -3.95
CA GLN A 37 -5.87 1.58 -4.98
C GLN A 37 -5.32 0.19 -4.71
N SER A 38 -4.07 0.10 -4.24
CA SER A 38 -3.45 -1.18 -3.86
C SER A 38 -4.21 -1.85 -2.71
N ILE A 39 -4.69 -1.09 -1.72
CA ILE A 39 -5.54 -1.60 -0.63
C ILE A 39 -6.85 -2.17 -1.18
N VAL A 40 -7.55 -1.41 -2.04
CA VAL A 40 -8.83 -1.84 -2.62
C VAL A 40 -8.68 -3.12 -3.45
N ILE A 41 -7.63 -3.20 -4.28
CA ILE A 41 -7.35 -4.39 -5.09
C ILE A 41 -7.00 -5.58 -4.20
N LEU A 42 -6.11 -5.41 -3.21
CA LEU A 42 -5.71 -6.49 -2.31
C LEU A 42 -6.89 -7.05 -1.51
N LYS A 43 -7.76 -6.16 -1.00
CA LYS A 43 -9.01 -6.51 -0.32
C LYS A 43 -9.89 -7.40 -1.20
N LYS A 44 -10.10 -7.01 -2.47
CA LYS A 44 -10.90 -7.78 -3.42
C LYS A 44 -10.25 -9.14 -3.73
N LEU A 45 -8.94 -9.16 -3.90
CA LEU A 45 -8.17 -10.33 -4.31
C LEU A 45 -8.15 -11.43 -3.23
N GLN A 46 -7.86 -11.06 -2.00
CA GLN A 46 -7.71 -12.00 -0.87
C GLN A 46 -9.01 -12.19 -0.08
N LYS A 47 -10.07 -11.46 -0.41
CA LYS A 47 -11.37 -11.47 0.31
C LYS A 47 -11.23 -11.18 1.81
N ILE A 48 -10.34 -10.26 2.15
CA ILE A 48 -10.08 -9.83 3.53
C ILE A 48 -10.83 -8.53 3.88
N PRO A 49 -10.98 -8.21 5.18
CA PRO A 49 -11.43 -6.90 5.65
C PRO A 49 -10.56 -5.72 5.17
N LEU A 50 -11.13 -4.51 5.17
CA LEU A 50 -10.44 -3.31 4.69
C LEU A 50 -9.26 -2.91 5.57
N ASP A 51 -9.42 -3.00 6.89
CA ASP A 51 -8.40 -2.72 7.90
C ASP A 51 -7.21 -3.68 7.78
N GLU A 52 -7.49 -4.96 7.52
CA GLU A 52 -6.44 -5.96 7.27
C GLU A 52 -5.68 -5.65 5.98
N ALA A 53 -6.38 -5.34 4.88
CA ALA A 53 -5.75 -4.94 3.62
C ALA A 53 -4.91 -3.66 3.80
N GLN A 54 -5.42 -2.68 4.55
CA GLN A 54 -4.69 -1.45 4.87
C GLN A 54 -3.42 -1.75 5.65
N LYS A 55 -3.49 -2.62 6.67
CA LYS A 55 -2.33 -3.02 7.47
C LYS A 55 -1.26 -3.71 6.62
N LEU A 56 -1.65 -4.64 5.76
CA LEU A 56 -0.73 -5.34 4.85
C LEU A 56 -0.02 -4.37 3.90
N VAL A 57 -0.75 -3.43 3.30
CA VAL A 57 -0.16 -2.42 2.40
C VAL A 57 0.71 -1.42 3.16
N HIS A 58 0.27 -0.96 4.34
CA HIS A 58 1.02 0.02 5.13
C HIS A 58 2.35 -0.55 5.66
N LEU A 59 2.36 -1.83 6.04
CA LEU A 59 3.55 -2.51 6.55
C LEU A 59 4.44 -3.10 5.45
N SER A 60 4.03 -3.04 4.18
CA SER A 60 4.77 -3.66 3.09
C SER A 60 6.11 -2.96 2.80
N GLN A 61 7.05 -3.72 2.25
CA GLN A 61 8.32 -3.17 1.80
C GLN A 61 8.11 -2.22 0.60
N THR A 62 7.18 -2.58 -0.28
CA THR A 62 6.78 -1.80 -1.46
C THR A 62 6.38 -0.38 -1.11
N TRP A 63 5.75 -0.13 0.05
CA TRP A 63 5.27 1.20 0.47
C TRP A 63 6.06 1.78 1.65
N GLN A 64 7.23 1.21 1.95
CA GLN A 64 8.08 1.68 3.04
C GLN A 64 8.48 3.16 2.85
N ASP A 65 8.93 3.55 1.67
CA ASP A 65 9.33 4.94 1.38
C ASP A 65 8.23 5.97 1.70
N THR A 66 6.98 5.64 1.40
CA THR A 66 5.83 6.49 1.73
C THR A 66 5.59 6.51 3.24
N ARG A 67 5.69 5.36 3.92
CA ARG A 67 5.57 5.29 5.37
C ARG A 67 6.65 6.11 6.07
N ASP A 68 7.90 5.96 5.65
CA ASP A 68 9.05 6.68 6.22
C ASP A 68 8.92 8.20 6.00
N TYR A 69 8.44 8.62 4.83
CA TYR A 69 8.11 10.03 4.56
C TYR A 69 6.99 10.55 5.46
N ASP A 70 5.89 9.80 5.61
CA ASP A 70 4.76 10.17 6.46
C ASP A 70 5.19 10.28 7.93
N GLU A 71 6.02 9.36 8.42
CA GLU A 71 6.57 9.38 9.78
C GLU A 71 7.47 10.59 10.03
N GLU A 72 8.35 10.92 9.09
CA GLU A 72 9.21 12.10 9.17
C GLU A 72 8.39 13.40 9.15
N LEU A 73 7.41 13.50 8.25
CA LEU A 73 6.50 14.65 8.19
C LEU A 73 5.76 14.85 9.51
N ASN A 74 5.24 13.76 10.10
CA ASN A 74 4.56 13.80 11.39
C ASN A 74 5.52 14.25 12.51
N ARG A 75 6.75 13.74 12.54
CA ARG A 75 7.75 14.16 13.52
C ARG A 75 8.00 15.67 13.46
N LEU A 76 8.29 16.20 12.26
CA LEU A 76 8.52 17.63 12.05
C LEU A 76 7.30 18.47 12.42
N PHE A 77 6.10 17.99 12.09
CA PHE A 77 4.86 18.66 12.46
C PHE A 77 4.68 18.76 13.98
N TYR A 78 4.95 17.68 14.71
CA TYR A 78 4.92 17.69 16.18
C TYR A 78 5.98 18.61 16.77
N GLU A 79 7.20 18.62 16.24
CA GLU A 79 8.26 19.52 16.71
C GLU A 79 7.85 20.99 16.56
N ILE A 80 7.26 21.37 15.43
CA ILE A 80 6.77 22.73 15.19
C ILE A 80 5.65 23.08 16.17
N LEU A 81 4.64 22.22 16.28
CA LEU A 81 3.51 22.48 17.18
C LEU A 81 3.97 22.64 18.63
N MET A 82 4.85 21.75 19.11
CA MET A 82 5.30 21.78 20.51
C MET A 82 6.25 22.94 20.81
N ARG A 83 6.93 23.50 19.80
CA ARG A 83 7.77 24.69 19.95
C ARG A 83 6.96 25.95 20.25
N ASP A 84 5.72 26.03 19.77
CA ASP A 84 4.84 27.17 20.00
C ASP A 84 4.12 27.13 21.37
N TYR A 85 4.35 26.07 22.17
CA TYR A 85 3.84 25.92 23.54
C TYR A 85 4.90 26.16 24.64
N LEU A 86 6.14 26.54 24.29
CA LEU A 86 7.25 26.86 25.19
C LEU A 86 7.63 28.34 25.10
#